data_AF-A0A2P4TB27-F1
#
_entry.id   AF-A0A2P4TB27-F1
#
_cell.length_a   1.000
_cell.length_b   1.000
_cell.length_c   1.000
_cell.angle_alpha   90.00
_cell.angle_beta   90.00
_cell.angle_gamma   90.00
#
_symmetry.space_group_name_H-M   'P 1'
#
loop_
_entity.id
_entity.type
_entity.pdbx_description
1 polymer ?
#
loop_
_entity_poly.entity_id
_entity_poly.type
_entity_poly.pdbx_seq_one_letter_code
_entity_poly.pdbx_strand_id
1 'polypeptide(L)'
;MMRFVTVNNSDTILYRYRFFLKFFLKCNQNCLKTAGNPRDMRRFQVVLSTTVNVDGHVLAVSDNMFVHNNSKHGRRARRLDPSEGRMLYEEWYTNECKTILPILQFLFRLLALLQGFAPSMLDPLPDSLLSFWFCSATPCIKAISPSEGWTTGGAMVIIIGDNFFDGLQVVFGTMLVWSELITPHAIRVQTPPRHIPGVVEVTLSYKSKQFCKGAPGRFIYTALNEPTIDYGFQRLQKVIPRHPGDPERLAK
;
A
#
# COMPACT_ATOMS: atom_id res chain seq x y z
N MET A 1 -37.20 -13.67 -15.59
CA MET A 1 -37.78 -14.98 -15.20
C MET A 1 -36.64 -15.98 -14.99
N MET A 2 -36.23 -16.28 -13.76
CA MET A 2 -35.23 -17.36 -13.54
C MET A 2 -35.23 -17.91 -12.11
N ARG A 3 -35.83 -19.11 -12.02
CA ARG A 3 -35.59 -20.32 -11.24
C ARG A 3 -35.10 -20.21 -9.78
N PHE A 4 -36.00 -20.68 -8.94
CA PHE A 4 -35.98 -20.83 -7.49
C PHE A 4 -34.89 -21.79 -6.99
N VAL A 5 -34.39 -21.53 -5.79
CA VAL A 5 -33.59 -22.49 -5.02
C VAL A 5 -34.56 -23.49 -4.42
N THR A 6 -34.66 -24.68 -5.02
CA THR A 6 -35.35 -25.82 -4.42
C THR A 6 -34.57 -26.26 -3.18
N VAL A 7 -35.22 -26.21 -2.01
CA VAL A 7 -34.65 -26.69 -0.74
C VAL A 7 -34.70 -28.21 -0.77
N ASN A 8 -33.59 -28.85 -1.13
CA ASN A 8 -33.39 -30.27 -0.86
C ASN A 8 -33.06 -30.44 0.64
N ASN A 9 -33.79 -31.34 1.29
CA ASN A 9 -33.85 -31.57 2.74
C ASN A 9 -32.53 -31.99 3.44
N SER A 10 -31.38 -31.97 2.77
CA SER A 10 -30.16 -32.58 3.32
C SER A 10 -29.40 -31.72 4.34
N ASP A 11 -29.53 -30.38 4.34
CA ASP A 11 -28.64 -29.50 5.12
C ASP A 11 -29.34 -28.50 6.08
N THR A 12 -30.66 -28.61 6.29
CA THR A 12 -31.39 -27.63 7.12
C THR A 12 -31.33 -28.02 8.61
N ILE A 13 -30.60 -27.26 9.43
CA ILE A 13 -30.66 -27.36 10.90
C ILE A 13 -31.78 -26.44 11.42
N LEU A 14 -32.80 -27.01 12.06
CA LEU A 14 -33.92 -26.28 12.62
C LEU A 14 -33.73 -26.06 14.13
N TYR A 15 -33.60 -24.79 14.55
CA TYR A 15 -33.71 -24.42 15.97
C TYR A 15 -35.09 -23.82 16.23
N ARG A 16 -35.89 -24.47 17.08
CA ARG A 16 -37.22 -24.00 17.47
C ARG A 16 -37.15 -23.30 18.83
N TYR A 17 -37.27 -21.97 18.84
CA TYR A 17 -37.43 -21.19 20.07
C TYR A 17 -38.87 -20.71 20.19
N ARG A 18 -39.75 -21.55 20.74
CA ARG A 18 -41.19 -21.32 21.06
C ARG A 18 -42.06 -20.84 19.88
N PHE A 19 -41.79 -19.66 19.30
CA PHE A 19 -42.47 -19.04 18.16
C PHE A 19 -41.56 -18.72 16.96
N PHE A 20 -40.24 -18.95 17.03
CA PHE A 20 -39.30 -18.63 15.94
C PHE A 20 -38.69 -19.88 15.29
N LEU A 21 -38.52 -19.80 13.97
CA LEU A 21 -37.79 -20.78 13.15
C LEU A 21 -36.58 -20.08 12.52
N LYS A 22 -35.40 -20.69 12.60
CA LYS A 22 -34.17 -20.22 11.96
C LYS A 22 -33.71 -21.25 10.94
N PHE A 23 -33.48 -20.81 9.70
CA PHE A 23 -33.02 -21.63 8.59
C PHE A 23 -31.57 -21.27 8.26
N PHE A 24 -30.73 -22.29 8.03
CA PHE A 24 -29.38 -22.13 7.52
C PHE A 24 -29.33 -22.71 6.11
N LEU A 25 -29.05 -21.86 5.12
CA LEU A 25 -29.07 -22.21 3.70
C LEU A 25 -27.81 -21.70 3.02
N LYS A 26 -27.39 -22.40 1.96
CA LYS A 26 -26.30 -21.97 1.09
C LYS A 26 -26.82 -21.75 -0.32
N CYS A 27 -26.65 -20.54 -0.85
CA CYS A 27 -26.93 -20.25 -2.26
C CYS A 27 -25.67 -20.49 -3.09
N ASN A 28 -25.76 -21.34 -4.12
CA ASN A 28 -24.64 -21.64 -5.03
C ASN A 28 -24.74 -20.92 -6.38
N GLN A 29 -25.66 -19.96 -6.50
CA GLN A 29 -25.88 -19.18 -7.71
C GLN A 29 -25.59 -17.72 -7.44
N ASN A 30 -24.66 -17.13 -8.20
CA ASN A 30 -24.40 -15.69 -8.13
C ASN A 30 -25.52 -14.89 -8.79
N CYS A 31 -25.74 -13.66 -8.28
CA CYS A 31 -26.65 -12.71 -8.89
C CYS A 31 -26.18 -12.28 -10.28
N LEU A 32 -24.88 -12.06 -10.46
CA LEU A 32 -24.25 -11.71 -11.72
C LEU A 32 -23.72 -12.97 -12.42
N LYS A 33 -23.94 -13.06 -13.74
CA LYS A 33 -23.52 -14.20 -14.56
C LYS A 33 -22.13 -14.03 -15.18
N THR A 34 -21.67 -12.79 -15.36
CA THR A 34 -20.42 -12.44 -16.03
C THR A 34 -19.52 -11.60 -15.14
N ALA A 35 -18.22 -11.64 -15.42
CA ALA A 35 -17.25 -10.72 -14.82
C ALA A 35 -17.37 -9.32 -15.43
N GLY A 36 -16.90 -8.30 -14.69
CA GLY A 36 -16.91 -6.91 -15.12
C GLY A 36 -17.73 -6.02 -14.20
N ASN A 37 -17.86 -4.75 -14.59
CA ASN A 37 -18.64 -3.79 -13.82
C ASN A 37 -20.13 -4.11 -13.95
N PRO A 38 -20.84 -4.42 -12.85
CA PRO A 38 -22.28 -4.73 -12.92
C PRO A 38 -23.07 -3.53 -13.43
N ARG A 39 -23.60 -3.65 -14.64
CA ARG A 39 -24.59 -2.71 -15.20
C ARG A 39 -26.01 -3.16 -14.89
N ASP A 40 -26.25 -4.48 -14.97
CA ASP A 40 -27.54 -5.09 -14.67
C ASP A 40 -27.51 -5.77 -13.29
N MET A 41 -27.86 -5.00 -12.26
CA MET A 41 -27.90 -5.48 -10.89
C MET A 41 -29.11 -6.38 -10.65
N ARG A 42 -28.93 -7.69 -10.83
CA ARG A 42 -29.87 -8.69 -10.35
C ARG A 42 -29.72 -8.88 -8.84
N ARG A 43 -30.84 -9.11 -8.15
CA ARG A 43 -30.87 -9.51 -6.73
C ARG A 43 -31.80 -10.70 -6.55
N PHE A 44 -31.62 -11.42 -5.45
CA PHE A 44 -32.48 -12.53 -5.05
C PHE A 44 -33.36 -12.13 -3.86
N GLN A 45 -34.50 -12.78 -3.72
CA GLN A 45 -35.33 -12.73 -2.53
C GLN A 45 -35.66 -14.17 -2.12
N VAL A 46 -35.83 -14.39 -0.82
CA VAL A 46 -36.32 -15.65 -0.27
C VAL A 46 -37.83 -15.55 -0.13
N VAL A 47 -38.54 -16.54 -0.65
CA VAL A 47 -39.99 -16.62 -0.57
C VAL A 47 -40.38 -17.79 0.33
N LEU A 48 -41.27 -17.56 1.27
CA LEU A 48 -41.88 -18.60 2.11
C LEU A 48 -43.30 -18.85 1.61
N SER A 49 -43.63 -20.11 1.32
CA SER A 49 -44.96 -20.54 0.88
C SER A 49 -45.28 -21.93 1.44
N THR A 50 -46.56 -22.23 1.61
CA THR A 50 -47.03 -23.59 1.90
C THR A 50 -47.10 -24.47 0.66
N THR A 51 -46.95 -23.90 -0.53
CA THR A 51 -46.95 -24.62 -1.81
C THR A 51 -45.66 -24.34 -2.59
N VAL A 52 -45.33 -25.25 -3.52
CA VAL A 52 -44.17 -25.08 -4.41
C VAL A 52 -44.38 -24.00 -5.47
N ASN A 53 -45.63 -23.62 -5.74
CA ASN A 53 -45.94 -22.52 -6.65
C ASN A 53 -45.87 -21.20 -5.87
N VAL A 54 -45.01 -20.30 -6.33
CA VAL A 54 -44.74 -19.01 -5.69
C VAL A 54 -45.12 -17.82 -6.57
N ASP A 55 -45.79 -18.07 -7.70
CA ASP A 55 -46.36 -17.02 -8.55
C ASP A 55 -47.72 -16.51 -8.01
N GLY A 56 -48.27 -17.17 -6.98
CA GLY A 56 -49.54 -16.84 -6.32
C GLY A 56 -49.37 -16.35 -4.88
N HIS A 57 -50.28 -16.78 -4.00
CA HIS A 57 -50.24 -16.40 -2.58
C HIS A 57 -49.02 -17.01 -1.86
N VAL A 58 -48.24 -16.16 -1.19
CA VAL A 58 -47.05 -16.53 -0.43
C VAL A 58 -47.18 -16.04 1.01
N LEU A 59 -46.52 -16.71 1.96
CA LEU A 59 -46.57 -16.35 3.37
C LEU A 59 -45.72 -15.11 3.69
N ALA A 60 -44.54 -15.02 3.07
CA ALA A 60 -43.61 -13.90 3.26
C ALA A 60 -42.57 -13.85 2.15
N VAL A 61 -41.98 -12.67 1.94
CA VAL A 61 -40.87 -12.43 1.02
C VAL A 61 -39.80 -11.63 1.76
N SER A 62 -38.53 -12.00 1.60
CA SER A 62 -37.42 -11.30 2.25
C SER A 62 -37.05 -10.00 1.54
N ASP A 63 -36.21 -9.21 2.21
CA ASP A 63 -35.44 -8.15 1.57
C ASP A 63 -34.54 -8.69 0.45
N ASN A 64 -34.08 -7.77 -0.39
CA ASN A 64 -33.19 -8.06 -1.50
C ASN A 64 -31.79 -8.51 -1.03
N MET A 65 -31.39 -9.69 -1.46
CA MET A 65 -30.08 -10.29 -1.23
C MET A 65 -29.21 -10.22 -2.48
N PHE A 66 -27.96 -9.80 -2.33
CA PHE A 66 -26.98 -9.82 -3.42
C PHE A 66 -25.93 -10.90 -3.16
N VAL A 67 -26.03 -12.01 -3.89
CA VAL A 67 -25.11 -13.15 -3.78
C VAL A 67 -23.97 -12.95 -4.78
N HIS A 68 -22.74 -12.87 -4.27
CA HIS A 68 -21.53 -12.70 -5.07
C HIS A 68 -20.39 -13.57 -4.51
N ASN A 69 -19.46 -13.96 -5.37
CA ASN A 69 -18.22 -14.62 -4.97
C ASN A 69 -17.06 -13.62 -5.03
N ASN A 70 -17.06 -12.66 -4.10
CA ASN A 70 -16.02 -11.62 -4.03
C ASN A 70 -15.70 -11.30 -2.57
N SER A 71 -14.53 -11.73 -2.10
CA SER A 71 -14.05 -11.49 -0.73
C SER A 71 -13.79 -10.01 -0.41
N LYS A 72 -13.70 -9.15 -1.45
CA LYS A 72 -13.48 -7.71 -1.33
C LYS A 72 -14.78 -6.90 -1.40
N HIS A 73 -15.95 -7.53 -1.53
CA HIS A 73 -17.22 -6.81 -1.55
C HIS A 73 -17.42 -6.00 -0.26
N GLY A 74 -17.93 -4.78 -0.39
CA GLY A 74 -18.08 -3.83 0.73
C GLY A 74 -16.79 -3.12 1.14
N ARG A 75 -15.62 -3.55 0.67
CA ARG A 75 -14.35 -2.84 0.90
C ARG A 75 -14.15 -1.77 -0.18
N ARG A 76 -13.68 -0.59 0.24
CA ARG A 76 -13.20 0.43 -0.70
C ARG A 76 -11.96 -0.08 -1.42
N ALA A 77 -11.77 0.37 -2.67
CA ALA A 77 -10.56 0.07 -3.43
C ALA A 77 -9.33 0.57 -2.65
N ARG A 78 -8.35 -0.31 -2.43
CA ARG A 78 -7.07 0.11 -1.85
C ARG A 78 -6.33 0.97 -2.88
N ARG A 79 -5.89 2.15 -2.47
CA ARG A 79 -4.95 2.96 -3.26
C ARG A 79 -3.65 2.16 -3.39
N LEU A 80 -3.23 1.90 -4.62
CA LEU A 80 -2.00 1.17 -4.95
C LEU A 80 -0.76 2.08 -4.83
N ASP A 81 -0.75 3.00 -3.88
CA ASP A 81 0.36 3.96 -3.72
C ASP A 81 1.33 3.46 -2.64
N PRO A 82 2.55 3.02 -3.00
CA PRO A 82 3.53 2.51 -2.03
C PRO A 82 4.01 3.59 -1.04
N SER A 83 3.77 4.87 -1.36
CA SER A 83 4.27 6.03 -0.62
C SER A 83 3.30 6.56 0.46
N GLU A 84 2.08 6.04 0.50
CA GLU A 84 1.04 6.45 1.46
C GLU A 84 1.14 5.69 2.80
N GLY A 85 2.29 5.79 3.48
CA GLY A 85 2.43 5.28 4.86
C GLY A 85 1.60 6.03 5.92
N ARG A 86 1.01 7.19 5.58
CA ARG A 86 0.22 8.02 6.52
C ARG A 86 -1.29 8.02 6.29
N MET A 87 -1.79 7.88 5.05
CA MET A 87 -3.25 7.92 4.79
C MET A 87 -3.96 6.62 5.14
N LEU A 88 -3.22 5.52 5.29
CA LEU A 88 -3.79 4.27 5.78
C LEU A 88 -4.14 4.33 7.26
N TYR A 89 -3.60 5.28 8.05
CA TYR A 89 -4.01 5.42 9.45
C TYR A 89 -5.47 5.86 9.56
N GLU A 90 -5.87 6.99 8.98
CA GLU A 90 -7.25 7.50 9.13
C GLU A 90 -8.31 6.63 8.41
N GLU A 91 -8.01 6.03 7.26
CA GLU A 91 -8.97 5.17 6.54
C GLU A 91 -9.05 3.72 7.06
N TRP A 92 -7.99 3.14 7.67
CA TRP A 92 -8.09 1.87 8.40
C TRP A 92 -8.73 2.03 9.78
N TYR A 93 -8.35 3.07 10.53
CA TYR A 93 -8.90 3.34 11.87
C TYR A 93 -10.43 3.50 11.82
N THR A 94 -10.95 4.02 10.70
CA THR A 94 -12.39 4.23 10.50
C THR A 94 -13.16 3.01 9.98
N ASN A 95 -12.55 2.11 9.19
CA ASN A 95 -13.31 1.09 8.44
C ASN A 95 -13.01 -0.40 8.74
N GLU A 96 -11.82 -0.78 9.24
CA GLU A 96 -11.53 -2.19 9.62
C GLU A 96 -11.18 -2.36 11.12
N CYS A 97 -10.87 -1.28 11.85
CA CYS A 97 -10.52 -1.34 13.28
C CYS A 97 -11.70 -1.38 14.26
N LYS A 98 -12.95 -1.11 13.84
CA LYS A 98 -14.10 -1.14 14.78
C LYS A 98 -14.45 -2.55 15.29
N THR A 99 -14.02 -3.61 14.60
CA THR A 99 -14.28 -5.01 15.01
C THR A 99 -13.01 -5.76 15.46
N ILE A 100 -11.84 -5.46 14.89
CA ILE A 100 -10.59 -6.19 15.17
C ILE A 100 -9.81 -5.59 16.34
N LEU A 101 -9.80 -4.26 16.49
CA LEU A 101 -9.09 -3.58 17.58
C LEU A 101 -9.58 -4.00 18.98
N PRO A 102 -10.89 -4.12 19.25
CA PRO A 102 -11.35 -4.64 20.55
C PRO A 102 -10.94 -6.11 20.78
N ILE A 103 -10.86 -6.94 19.73
CA ILE A 103 -10.45 -8.35 19.85
C ILE A 103 -8.96 -8.46 20.15
N LEU A 104 -8.11 -7.69 19.47
CA LEU A 104 -6.66 -7.68 19.73
C LEU A 104 -6.34 -7.07 21.09
N GLN A 105 -7.02 -5.99 21.48
CA GLN A 105 -6.90 -5.42 22.83
C GLN A 105 -7.36 -6.41 23.90
N PHE A 106 -8.43 -7.18 23.65
CA PHE A 106 -8.91 -8.21 24.56
C PHE A 106 -7.91 -9.38 24.68
N LEU A 107 -7.38 -9.88 23.57
CA LEU A 107 -6.37 -10.95 23.57
C LEU A 107 -5.08 -10.51 24.25
N PHE A 108 -4.65 -9.26 24.05
CA PHE A 108 -3.46 -8.72 24.70
C PHE A 108 -3.68 -8.55 26.22
N ARG A 109 -4.85 -8.05 26.64
CA ARG A 109 -5.24 -7.99 28.06
C ARG A 109 -5.35 -9.40 28.66
N LEU A 110 -5.88 -10.38 27.92
CA LEU A 110 -5.99 -11.77 28.37
C LEU A 110 -4.60 -12.41 28.55
N LEU A 111 -3.69 -12.24 27.60
CA LEU A 111 -2.31 -12.70 27.70
C LEU A 111 -1.57 -12.06 28.89
N ALA A 112 -1.73 -10.75 29.08
CA ALA A 112 -1.12 -10.03 30.21
C ALA A 112 -1.66 -10.52 31.56
N LEU A 113 -2.96 -10.79 31.67
CA LEU A 113 -3.56 -11.37 32.88
C LEU A 113 -3.11 -12.82 33.13
N LEU A 114 -2.98 -13.64 32.08
CA LEU A 114 -2.45 -15.00 32.18
C LEU A 114 -0.97 -15.02 32.61
N GLN A 115 -0.24 -13.93 32.37
CA GLN A 115 1.14 -13.72 32.82
C GLN A 115 1.23 -13.01 34.20
N GLY A 116 0.10 -12.74 34.86
CA GLY A 116 0.06 -12.21 36.23
C GLY A 116 0.16 -10.69 36.37
N PHE A 117 0.02 -9.91 35.30
CA PHE A 117 0.05 -8.45 35.38
C PHE A 117 -1.24 -7.87 35.98
N ALA A 118 -1.11 -6.94 36.94
CA ALA A 118 -2.24 -6.26 37.56
C ALA A 118 -2.96 -5.31 36.56
N PRO A 119 -4.30 -5.19 36.59
CA PRO A 119 -5.08 -4.37 35.65
C PRO A 119 -4.69 -2.88 35.62
N SER A 120 -4.13 -2.35 36.71
CA SER A 120 -3.66 -0.97 36.85
C SER A 120 -2.33 -0.68 36.15
N MET A 121 -1.64 -1.70 35.63
CA MET A 121 -0.44 -1.53 34.77
C MET A 121 -0.79 -1.49 33.27
N LEU A 122 -2.07 -1.58 32.90
CA LEU A 122 -2.58 -1.62 31.52
C LEU A 122 -3.24 -0.29 31.08
N ASP A 123 -2.65 0.84 31.47
CA ASP A 123 -2.92 2.16 30.88
C ASP A 123 -1.93 2.43 29.73
N PRO A 124 -2.35 3.20 28.72
CA PRO A 124 -2.39 2.76 27.33
C PRO A 124 -0.99 2.50 26.78
N LEU A 125 -0.82 1.36 26.10
CA LEU A 125 0.31 1.18 25.19
C LEU A 125 0.35 2.44 24.31
N PRO A 126 1.45 3.21 24.31
CA PRO A 126 1.53 4.42 23.52
C PRO A 126 1.22 4.07 22.06
N ASP A 127 0.55 4.96 21.34
CA ASP A 127 0.22 4.81 19.90
C ASP A 127 1.45 4.39 19.04
N SER A 128 2.66 4.56 19.57
CA SER A 128 3.91 4.05 19.02
C SER A 128 3.98 2.52 18.84
N LEU A 129 3.38 1.70 19.72
CA LEU A 129 3.48 0.24 19.62
C LEU A 129 2.50 -0.37 18.62
N LEU A 130 1.36 0.28 18.35
CA LEU A 130 0.43 -0.13 17.30
C LEU A 130 0.96 0.23 15.90
N SER A 131 1.74 1.30 15.80
CA SER A 131 2.43 1.70 14.56
C SER A 131 3.47 0.67 14.09
N PHE A 132 3.94 -0.17 15.03
CA PHE A 132 5.01 -1.14 14.84
C PHE A 132 4.58 -2.40 14.05
N TRP A 133 3.28 -2.67 13.93
CA TRP A 133 2.78 -3.92 13.32
C TRP A 133 2.24 -3.77 11.89
N PHE A 134 1.91 -2.55 11.42
CA PHE A 134 1.25 -2.38 10.11
C PHE A 134 1.59 -1.10 9.33
N CYS A 135 2.68 -0.40 9.65
CA CYS A 135 3.07 0.77 8.87
C CYS A 135 3.76 0.34 7.55
N SER A 136 3.15 0.62 6.40
CA SER A 136 3.90 0.72 5.14
C SER A 136 4.91 1.84 5.31
N ALA A 137 6.16 1.47 5.52
CA ALA A 137 7.14 2.35 6.10
C ALA A 137 7.51 3.49 5.12
N THR A 138 7.55 4.72 5.62
CA THR A 138 7.80 5.91 4.80
C THR A 138 9.24 5.90 4.28
N PRO A 139 9.50 6.29 3.02
CA PRO A 139 10.86 6.41 2.50
C PRO A 139 11.68 7.39 3.33
N CYS A 140 12.86 6.97 3.76
CA CYS A 140 13.77 7.81 4.54
C CYS A 140 15.19 7.77 3.95
N ILE A 141 15.92 8.88 4.05
CA ILE A 141 17.34 8.95 3.69
C ILE A 141 18.17 8.81 4.96
N LYS A 142 19.17 7.93 4.93
CA LYS A 142 20.15 7.76 6.01
C LYS A 142 21.53 8.28 5.61
N ALA A 143 21.95 8.06 4.37
CA ALA A 143 23.25 8.49 3.87
C ALA A 143 23.25 8.70 2.35
N ILE A 144 24.22 9.46 1.85
CA ILE A 144 24.46 9.72 0.44
C ILE A 144 25.95 9.51 0.16
N SER A 145 26.27 8.70 -0.85
CA SER A 145 27.65 8.36 -1.19
C SER A 145 27.88 8.33 -2.70
N PRO A 146 28.84 9.12 -3.23
CA PRO A 146 29.57 10.19 -2.54
C PRO A 146 28.65 11.33 -2.08
N SER A 147 29.03 12.03 -1.01
CA SER A 147 28.28 13.19 -0.49
C SER A 147 28.69 14.53 -1.14
N GLU A 148 29.53 14.48 -2.16
CA GLU A 148 30.01 15.65 -2.89
C GLU A 148 30.23 15.36 -4.38
N GLY A 149 30.24 16.42 -5.20
CA GLY A 149 30.51 16.33 -6.63
C GLY A 149 30.54 17.68 -7.33
N TRP A 150 30.88 17.67 -8.61
CA TRP A 150 31.10 18.89 -9.38
C TRP A 150 29.80 19.62 -9.75
N THR A 151 29.85 20.95 -9.82
CA THR A 151 28.76 21.83 -10.31
C THR A 151 28.25 21.47 -11.71
N THR A 152 29.03 20.78 -12.53
CA THR A 152 28.60 20.29 -13.85
C THR A 152 27.58 19.15 -13.79
N GLY A 153 27.46 18.46 -12.64
CA GLY A 153 26.61 17.29 -12.48
C GLY A 153 27.03 16.07 -13.32
N GLY A 154 26.20 15.02 -13.28
CA GLY A 154 26.40 13.74 -13.93
C GLY A 154 27.25 12.74 -13.17
N ALA A 155 27.72 13.09 -11.97
CA ALA A 155 28.30 12.10 -11.07
C ALA A 155 27.21 11.13 -10.62
N MET A 156 27.53 9.83 -10.65
CA MET A 156 26.68 8.77 -10.12
C MET A 156 26.76 8.78 -8.59
N VAL A 157 25.61 8.86 -7.93
CA VAL A 157 25.49 8.90 -6.47
C VAL A 157 24.53 7.80 -6.01
N ILE A 158 24.87 7.14 -4.91
CA ILE A 158 24.03 6.16 -4.23
C ILE A 158 23.42 6.81 -3.00
N ILE A 159 22.10 6.74 -2.88
CA ILE A 159 21.37 7.17 -1.69
C ILE A 159 20.97 5.93 -0.94
N ILE A 160 21.33 5.89 0.34
CA ILE A 160 21.11 4.79 1.26
C ILE A 160 20.01 5.20 2.24
N GLY A 161 19.06 4.31 2.49
CA GLY A 161 17.90 4.59 3.32
C GLY A 161 17.03 3.37 3.54
N ASP A 162 15.75 3.60 3.78
CA ASP A 162 14.75 2.53 3.89
C ASP A 162 13.52 2.85 3.05
N ASN A 163 12.81 1.78 2.67
CA ASN A 163 11.50 1.80 2.00
C ASN A 163 11.53 2.51 0.65
N PHE A 164 12.61 2.33 -0.10
CA PHE A 164 12.66 2.74 -1.49
C PHE A 164 11.87 1.75 -2.36
N PHE A 165 11.28 2.27 -3.42
CA PHE A 165 10.46 1.52 -4.35
C PHE A 165 10.57 2.13 -5.74
N ASP A 166 10.12 1.40 -6.75
CA ASP A 166 10.26 1.81 -8.14
C ASP A 166 9.43 3.06 -8.47
N GLY A 167 10.02 3.96 -9.26
CA GLY A 167 9.45 5.27 -9.59
C GLY A 167 9.59 6.34 -8.50
N LEU A 168 10.22 6.05 -7.36
CA LEU A 168 10.59 7.07 -6.36
C LEU A 168 11.59 8.06 -6.98
N GLN A 169 11.32 9.35 -6.88
CA GLN A 169 12.17 10.41 -7.42
C GLN A 169 13.01 11.05 -6.31
N VAL A 170 14.13 11.64 -6.68
CA VAL A 170 15.04 12.33 -5.76
C VAL A 170 15.09 13.80 -6.14
N VAL A 171 15.17 14.69 -5.17
CA VAL A 171 15.18 16.13 -5.38
C VAL A 171 16.44 16.72 -4.75
N PHE A 172 17.31 17.32 -5.56
CA PHE A 172 18.49 18.07 -5.12
C PHE A 172 18.12 19.56 -5.03
N GLY A 173 17.85 20.04 -3.82
CA GLY A 173 17.28 21.36 -3.57
C GLY A 173 15.88 21.46 -4.18
N THR A 174 15.79 22.04 -5.38
CA THR A 174 14.55 22.16 -6.16
C THR A 174 14.56 21.33 -7.44
N MET A 175 15.71 20.74 -7.81
CA MET A 175 15.85 19.99 -9.06
C MET A 175 15.48 18.53 -8.86
N LEU A 176 14.44 18.10 -9.56
CA LEU A 176 13.98 16.72 -9.56
C LEU A 176 14.84 15.88 -10.52
N VAL A 177 15.29 14.72 -10.04
CA VAL A 177 16.00 13.72 -10.84
C VAL A 177 15.34 12.35 -10.73
N TRP A 178 15.42 11.61 -11.83
CA TRP A 178 15.05 10.20 -11.85
C TRP A 178 16.03 9.39 -11.02
N SER A 179 15.49 8.40 -10.31
CA SER A 179 16.29 7.43 -9.58
C SER A 179 16.01 6.03 -10.10
N GLU A 180 17.02 5.19 -10.01
CA GLU A 180 16.94 3.78 -10.34
C GLU A 180 17.03 2.98 -9.05
N LEU A 181 16.05 2.10 -8.83
CA LEU A 181 16.01 1.26 -7.65
C LEU A 181 17.05 0.14 -7.78
N ILE A 182 17.99 0.09 -6.83
CA ILE A 182 18.90 -1.06 -6.67
C ILE A 182 18.27 -2.05 -5.70
N THR A 183 17.91 -1.56 -4.50
CA THR A 183 17.25 -2.33 -3.45
C THR A 183 16.28 -1.42 -2.69
N PRO A 184 15.38 -1.98 -1.85
CA PRO A 184 14.56 -1.18 -0.95
C PRO A 184 15.35 -0.27 0.02
N HIS A 185 16.67 -0.42 0.09
CA HIS A 185 17.56 0.39 0.93
C HIS A 185 18.58 1.23 0.14
N ALA A 186 18.60 1.11 -1.19
CA ALA A 186 19.55 1.82 -2.04
C ALA A 186 18.95 2.22 -3.38
N ILE A 187 19.05 3.50 -3.72
CA ILE A 187 18.72 4.04 -5.05
C ILE A 187 19.94 4.71 -5.67
N ARG A 188 20.03 4.61 -7.00
CA ARG A 188 21.08 5.21 -7.82
C ARG A 188 20.54 6.45 -8.50
N VAL A 189 21.28 7.56 -8.46
CA VAL A 189 20.91 8.82 -9.11
C VAL A 189 22.10 9.45 -9.82
N GLN A 190 21.81 10.23 -10.87
CA GLN A 190 22.76 11.16 -11.45
C GLN A 190 22.53 12.57 -10.91
N THR A 191 23.60 13.21 -10.45
CA THR A 191 23.54 14.58 -9.95
C THR A 191 23.14 15.55 -11.07
N PRO A 192 22.16 16.44 -10.86
CA PRO A 192 21.83 17.47 -11.85
C PRO A 192 22.92 18.57 -11.91
N PRO A 193 23.12 19.24 -13.04
CA PRO A 193 24.00 20.41 -13.11
C PRO A 193 23.48 21.55 -12.21
N ARG A 194 24.38 22.26 -11.54
CA ARG A 194 24.08 23.40 -10.67
C ARG A 194 25.13 24.49 -10.79
N HIS A 195 24.72 25.75 -11.01
CA HIS A 195 25.65 26.86 -11.23
C HIS A 195 26.27 27.42 -9.94
N ILE A 196 25.63 27.25 -8.78
CA ILE A 196 26.10 27.76 -7.49
C ILE A 196 26.71 26.61 -6.68
N PRO A 197 28.00 26.69 -6.28
CA PRO A 197 28.60 25.73 -5.37
C PRO A 197 27.99 25.84 -3.96
N GLY A 198 28.18 24.80 -3.16
CA GLY A 198 27.73 24.74 -1.76
C GLY A 198 26.82 23.56 -1.44
N VAL A 199 26.36 23.53 -0.18
CA VAL A 199 25.51 22.45 0.36
C VAL A 199 24.11 22.55 -0.22
N VAL A 200 23.54 21.39 -0.57
CA VAL A 200 22.16 21.25 -1.03
C VAL A 200 21.45 20.18 -0.23
N GLU A 201 20.20 20.43 0.09
CA GLU A 201 19.33 19.43 0.70
C GLU A 201 18.87 18.43 -0.34
N VAL A 202 18.86 17.16 0.03
CA VAL A 202 18.39 16.07 -0.81
C VAL A 202 17.14 15.47 -0.16
N THR A 203 16.05 15.45 -0.91
CA THR A 203 14.75 14.91 -0.47
C THR A 203 14.22 13.91 -1.47
N LEU A 204 13.13 13.21 -1.12
CA LEU A 204 12.48 12.23 -2.00
C LEU A 204 11.11 12.74 -2.44
N SER A 205 10.65 12.34 -3.61
CA SER A 205 9.37 12.73 -4.18
C SER A 205 8.68 11.57 -4.89
N TYR A 206 7.36 11.46 -4.75
CA TYR A 206 6.54 10.52 -5.52
C TYR A 206 5.14 11.09 -5.71
N LYS A 207 4.64 11.12 -6.95
CA LYS A 207 3.31 11.68 -7.31
C LYS A 207 3.00 13.01 -6.61
N SER A 208 3.93 13.96 -6.71
CA SER A 208 3.83 15.31 -6.09
C SER A 208 3.86 15.35 -4.56
N LYS A 209 4.05 14.21 -3.88
CA LYS A 209 4.28 14.15 -2.43
C LYS A 209 5.77 14.09 -2.14
N GLN A 210 6.24 14.98 -1.28
CA GLN A 210 7.65 15.09 -0.91
C GLN A 210 7.89 14.50 0.49
N PHE A 211 9.01 13.81 0.65
CA PHE A 211 9.44 13.14 1.89
C PHE A 211 10.78 13.69 2.36
N CYS A 212 11.18 13.34 3.59
CA CYS A 212 12.44 13.75 4.21
C CYS A 212 12.65 15.27 4.36
N LYS A 213 11.60 16.11 4.30
CA LYS A 213 11.75 17.56 4.54
C LYS A 213 12.29 17.91 5.93
N GLY A 214 11.93 17.13 6.95
CA GLY A 214 12.41 17.35 8.32
C GLY A 214 13.77 16.72 8.64
N ALA A 215 14.26 15.84 7.77
CA ALA A 215 15.55 15.16 7.89
C ALA A 215 16.13 14.92 6.48
N PRO A 216 16.49 15.99 5.76
CA PRO A 216 17.00 15.86 4.40
C PRO A 216 18.43 15.31 4.41
N GLY A 217 18.77 14.57 3.35
CA GLY A 217 20.17 14.28 3.06
C GLY A 217 20.90 15.57 2.67
N ARG A 218 22.23 15.55 2.66
CA ARG A 218 23.05 16.69 2.25
C ARG A 218 24.04 16.26 1.19
N PHE A 219 24.16 17.07 0.15
CA PHE A 219 25.14 16.89 -0.92
C PHE A 219 25.87 18.21 -1.18
N ILE A 220 27.18 18.16 -1.41
CA ILE A 220 28.02 19.35 -1.59
C ILE A 220 28.39 19.49 -3.07
N TYR A 221 28.03 20.61 -3.68
CA TYR A 221 28.52 20.96 -5.01
C TYR A 221 29.81 21.76 -4.91
N THR A 222 30.88 21.25 -5.53
CA THR A 222 32.17 21.92 -5.60
C THR A 222 32.35 22.53 -6.99
N ALA A 223 32.82 23.78 -7.05
CA ALA A 223 33.15 24.42 -8.31
C ALA A 223 34.40 23.79 -8.94
N LEU A 224 34.40 23.67 -10.25
CA LEU A 224 35.59 23.29 -11.02
C LEU A 224 36.53 24.49 -11.09
N ASN A 225 37.36 24.65 -10.06
CA ASN A 225 38.43 25.65 -10.08
C ASN A 225 39.70 25.09 -10.73
N GLU A 226 39.88 23.76 -10.77
CA GLU A 226 40.99 23.09 -11.45
C GLU A 226 40.51 21.82 -12.19
N PRO A 227 40.97 21.57 -13.43
CA PRO A 227 40.65 20.34 -14.15
C PRO A 227 41.36 19.14 -13.50
N THR A 228 40.59 18.24 -12.88
CA THR A 228 41.10 16.97 -12.34
C THR A 228 41.05 15.86 -13.39
N ILE A 229 41.94 14.88 -13.27
CA ILE A 229 42.01 13.72 -14.19
C ILE A 229 40.68 12.93 -14.19
N ASP A 230 40.08 12.70 -13.01
CA ASP A 230 38.80 11.99 -12.91
C ASP A 230 37.63 12.74 -13.57
N TYR A 231 37.62 14.07 -13.50
CA TYR A 231 36.66 14.88 -14.24
C TYR A 231 36.84 14.73 -15.76
N GLY A 232 38.08 14.67 -16.23
CA GLY A 232 38.40 14.38 -17.63
C GLY A 232 37.77 13.08 -18.12
N PHE A 233 37.96 11.99 -17.36
CA PHE A 233 37.36 10.69 -17.69
C PHE A 233 35.82 10.69 -17.64
N GLN A 234 35.20 11.33 -16.64
CA GLN A 234 33.74 11.47 -16.59
C GLN A 234 33.17 12.24 -17.78
N ARG A 235 33.86 13.30 -18.22
CA ARG A 235 33.45 14.08 -19.39
C ARG A 235 33.57 13.24 -20.66
N LEU A 236 34.69 12.52 -20.82
CA LEU A 236 34.93 11.63 -21.96
C LEU A 236 33.86 10.54 -22.07
N GLN A 237 33.45 9.92 -20.97
CA GLN A 237 32.38 8.90 -20.97
C GLN A 237 31.04 9.40 -21.54
N LYS A 238 30.79 10.71 -21.54
CA LYS A 238 29.58 11.32 -22.11
C LYS A 238 29.72 11.74 -23.58
N VAL A 239 30.94 12.01 -24.05
CA VAL A 239 31.18 12.54 -25.41
C VAL A 239 31.72 11.50 -26.38
N ILE A 240 32.28 10.38 -25.88
CA ILE A 240 32.78 9.31 -26.74
C ILE A 240 31.59 8.59 -27.42
N PRO A 241 31.57 8.49 -28.76
CA PRO A 241 30.57 7.72 -29.49
C PRO A 241 30.57 6.24 -29.07
N ARG A 242 29.39 5.63 -28.93
CA ARG A 242 29.21 4.21 -28.61
C ARG A 242 29.06 3.39 -29.89
N HIS A 243 29.73 2.25 -29.96
CA HIS A 243 29.59 1.26 -31.04
C HIS A 243 28.75 0.04 -30.60
N PRO A 244 28.13 -0.69 -31.55
CA PRO A 244 27.43 -1.94 -31.24
C PRO A 244 28.36 -2.95 -30.55
N GLY A 245 27.98 -3.42 -29.36
CA GLY A 245 28.78 -4.35 -28.54
C GLY A 245 29.53 -3.69 -27.38
N ASP A 246 29.51 -2.35 -27.27
CA ASP A 246 30.13 -1.67 -26.13
C ASP A 246 29.41 -1.99 -24.81
N PRO A 247 30.16 -2.21 -23.72
CA PRO A 247 29.57 -2.39 -22.39
C PRO A 247 28.89 -1.09 -21.91
N GLU A 248 27.94 -1.21 -20.98
CA GLU A 248 27.22 -0.07 -20.41
C GLU A 248 28.19 0.98 -19.81
N ARG A 249 29.34 0.54 -19.30
CA ARG A 249 30.45 1.39 -18.84
C ARG A 249 31.72 1.06 -19.61
N LEU A 250 32.26 2.05 -20.34
CA LEU A 250 33.56 1.97 -21.00
C LEU A 250 34.69 1.94 -19.97
N ALA A 251 35.75 1.16 -20.27
CA ALA A 251 36.96 1.10 -19.46
C ALA A 251 37.66 2.48 -19.39
N LYS A 252 38.35 2.75 -18.27
CA LYS A 252 39.19 3.95 -18.11
C LYS A 252 40.50 3.77 -18.86
#